data_AF-F2L4G4-F1
#
_entry.id   AF-F2L4G4-F1
#
_cell.length_a   1.000
_cell.length_b   1.000
_cell.length_c   1.000
_cell.angle_alpha   90.00
_cell.angle_beta   90.00
_cell.angle_gamma   90.00
#
_symmetry.space_group_name_H-M   'P 1'
#
loop_
_entity.id
_entity.type
_entity.pdbx_description
1 polymer ?
#
loop_
_entity_poly.entity_id
_entity_poly.type
_entity_poly.pdbx_seq_one_letter_code
_entity_poly.pdbx_strand_id
1 'polypeptide(L)'
;MNDYMELVRYLESQEFYRLVDVIKYRGGRRYIFKTSIRDGEVYIHLVFYKDRAYLELWPQSFAIPMATYDLGKQPLSTPLALVNILRRT
;
A
#
# COMPACT_ATOMS: atom_id res chain seq x y z
N MET A 1 8.24 -1.85 -17.56
CA MET A 1 8.02 -0.45 -17.12
C MET A 1 6.53 -0.06 -17.07
N ASN A 2 5.56 -1.01 -17.13
CA ASN A 2 4.11 -0.72 -17.10
C ASN A 2 3.35 -1.26 -15.86
N ASP A 3 3.91 -2.21 -15.09
CA ASP A 3 3.17 -2.92 -14.04
C ASP A 3 2.76 -2.05 -12.82
N TYR A 4 3.49 -0.96 -12.57
CA TYR A 4 3.27 -0.14 -11.37
C TYR A 4 1.98 0.68 -11.41
N MET A 5 1.58 1.15 -12.59
CA MET A 5 0.32 1.88 -12.75
C MET A 5 -0.88 0.93 -12.70
N GLU A 6 -0.72 -0.32 -13.12
CA GLU A 6 -1.75 -1.35 -12.99
C GLU A 6 -2.03 -1.68 -11.53
N LEU A 7 -0.98 -1.70 -10.69
CA LEU A 7 -1.13 -1.91 -9.25
C LEU A 7 -1.96 -0.81 -8.57
N VAL A 8 -1.68 0.44 -8.90
CA VAL A 8 -2.44 1.60 -8.38
C VAL A 8 -3.90 1.49 -8.82
N ARG A 9 -4.15 1.25 -10.10
CA ARG A 9 -5.51 1.08 -10.65
C ARG A 9 -6.24 -0.11 -10.03
N TYR A 10 -5.54 -1.20 -9.77
CA TYR A 10 -6.10 -2.36 -9.09
C TYR A 10 -6.58 -2.02 -7.69
N LEU A 11 -5.80 -1.26 -6.91
CA LEU A 11 -6.25 -0.82 -5.59
C LEU A 11 -7.39 0.20 -5.69
N GLU A 12 -7.33 1.16 -6.62
CA GLU A 12 -8.41 2.13 -6.85
C GLU A 12 -9.74 1.48 -7.26
N SER A 13 -9.70 0.31 -7.92
CA SER A 13 -10.91 -0.42 -8.31
C SER A 13 -11.55 -1.21 -7.16
N GLN A 14 -10.86 -1.35 -6.02
CA GLN A 14 -11.43 -1.99 -4.84
C GLN A 14 -12.19 -0.96 -4.00
N GLU A 15 -13.47 -1.22 -3.72
CA GLU A 15 -14.35 -0.30 -2.96
C GLU A 15 -13.83 0.04 -1.55
N PHE A 16 -12.99 -0.81 -0.98
CA PHE A 16 -12.48 -0.67 0.37
C PHE A 16 -11.15 0.05 0.48
N TYR A 17 -10.51 0.39 -0.65
CA TYR A 17 -9.30 1.19 -0.68
C TYR A 17 -9.61 2.58 -1.21
N ARG A 18 -9.32 3.59 -0.39
CA ARG A 18 -9.43 4.98 -0.81
C ARG A 18 -8.05 5.57 -1.02
N LEU A 19 -7.74 6.04 -2.22
CA LEU A 19 -6.55 6.86 -2.46
C LEU A 19 -6.73 8.21 -1.73
N VAL A 20 -5.82 8.53 -0.82
CA VAL A 20 -5.88 9.76 -0.01
C VAL A 20 -4.79 10.76 -0.35
N ASP A 21 -3.64 10.32 -0.87
CA ASP A 21 -2.57 11.22 -1.29
C ASP A 21 -1.63 10.59 -2.31
N VAL A 22 -0.94 11.44 -3.07
CA VAL A 22 0.11 11.07 -4.03
C VAL A 22 1.31 12.01 -3.87
N ILE A 23 2.36 11.52 -3.23
CA ILE A 23 3.60 12.27 -2.99
C ILE A 23 4.58 11.97 -4.12
N LYS A 24 5.04 13.03 -4.81
CA LYS A 24 6.06 12.94 -5.86
C LYS A 24 7.41 13.41 -5.31
N TYR A 25 8.47 12.69 -5.64
CA TYR A 25 9.84 13.06 -5.25
C TYR A 25 10.83 12.68 -6.34
N ARG A 26 12.08 13.15 -6.20
CA ARG A 26 13.12 12.89 -7.21
C ARG A 26 13.36 11.38 -7.33
N GLY A 27 13.03 10.83 -8.50
CA GLY A 27 13.21 9.42 -8.81
C GLY A 27 12.11 8.50 -8.28
N GLY A 28 10.94 9.02 -7.88
CA GLY A 28 9.86 8.15 -7.42
C GLY A 28 8.54 8.83 -7.09
N ARG A 29 7.59 8.01 -6.66
CA ARG A 29 6.26 8.42 -6.23
C ARG A 29 5.72 7.47 -5.17
N ARG A 30 5.02 8.01 -4.19
CA ARG A 30 4.29 7.26 -3.17
C ARG A 30 2.80 7.51 -3.35
N TYR A 31 2.01 6.44 -3.50
CA TYR A 31 0.55 6.50 -3.45
C TYR A 31 0.10 5.99 -2.09
N ILE A 32 -0.71 6.79 -1.41
CA ILE A 32 -1.19 6.48 -0.07
C ILE A 32 -2.65 6.12 -0.19
N PHE A 33 -2.96 4.86 0.06
CA PHE A 33 -4.32 4.36 0.21
C PHE A 33 -4.66 4.23 1.68
N LYS A 34 -5.94 4.28 1.99
CA LYS A 34 -6.49 4.06 3.32
C LYS A 34 -7.58 3.00 3.26
N THR A 35 -7.66 2.16 4.29
CA THR A 35 -8.79 1.24 4.50
C THR A 35 -9.13 1.16 5.98
N SER A 36 -10.41 0.97 6.28
CA SER A 36 -10.89 0.74 7.64
C SER A 36 -10.63 -0.71 8.04
N ILE A 37 -10.12 -0.89 9.25
CA ILE A 37 -9.99 -2.17 9.96
C ILE A 37 -10.91 -2.14 11.19
N ARG A 38 -11.09 -3.25 11.91
CA ARG A 38 -12.03 -3.31 13.04
C ARG A 38 -11.78 -2.23 14.10
N ASP A 39 -10.51 -2.04 14.47
CA ASP A 39 -10.11 -1.15 15.56
C ASP A 39 -9.46 0.15 15.07
N GLY A 40 -9.73 0.56 13.82
CA GLY A 40 -9.23 1.84 13.30
C GLY A 40 -8.94 1.82 11.81
N GLU A 41 -7.79 2.38 11.44
CA GLU A 41 -7.41 2.58 10.04
C GLU A 41 -5.98 2.11 9.80
N VAL A 42 -5.77 1.53 8.62
CA VAL A 42 -4.44 1.24 8.11
C VAL A 42 -4.25 1.95 6.78
N TYR A 43 -3.08 2.57 6.64
CA TYR A 43 -2.62 3.19 5.41
C TYR A 43 -1.72 2.20 4.67
N ILE A 44 -1.93 2.12 3.36
CA ILE A 44 -1.15 1.29 2.46
C ILE A 44 -0.37 2.24 1.58
N HIS A 45 0.94 2.30 1.75
CA HIS A 45 1.81 3.11 0.91
C HIS A 45 2.39 2.25 -0.20
N LEU A 46 2.01 2.52 -1.44
CA LEU A 46 2.71 1.99 -2.61
C LEU A 46 3.86 2.94 -2.96
N VAL A 47 5.08 2.52 -2.70
CA VAL A 47 6.30 3.32 -2.87
C VAL A 47 7.05 2.84 -4.11
N PHE A 48 7.06 3.67 -5.14
CA PHE A 48 7.85 3.45 -6.34
C PHE A 48 9.11 4.32 -6.28
N TYR A 49 10.29 3.72 -6.31
CA TYR A 49 11.55 4.44 -6.30
C TYR A 49 12.55 3.77 -7.23
N LYS A 50 13.01 4.52 -8.24
CA LYS A 50 13.80 3.99 -9.36
C LYS A 50 13.08 2.76 -9.94
N ASP A 51 13.75 1.62 -10.03
CA ASP A 51 13.22 0.37 -10.57
C ASP A 51 12.69 -0.57 -9.49
N ARG A 52 12.29 -0.03 -8.32
CA ARG A 52 11.78 -0.82 -7.20
C ARG A 52 10.41 -0.34 -6.77
N ALA A 53 9.61 -1.31 -6.34
CA ALA A 53 8.28 -1.09 -5.79
C ALA A 53 8.18 -1.76 -4.42
N TYR A 54 7.70 -1.00 -3.45
CA TYR A 54 7.45 -1.47 -2.09
C TYR A 54 6.00 -1.22 -1.72
N LEU A 55 5.46 -2.08 -0.87
CA LEU A 55 4.21 -1.84 -0.17
C LEU A 55 4.52 -1.74 1.33
N GLU A 56 4.16 -0.63 1.94
CA GLU A 56 4.29 -0.43 3.38
C GLU A 56 2.90 -0.39 4.02
N LEU A 57 2.75 -1.06 5.16
CA LEU A 57 1.54 -0.99 5.98
C LEU A 57 1.78 -0.11 7.20
N TRP A 58 0.94 0.90 7.35
CA TRP A 58 1.06 1.96 8.36
C TRP A 58 -0.22 2.02 9.19
N PRO A 59 -0.24 1.46 10.41
CA PRO A 59 -1.31 1.73 11.36
C PRO A 59 -1.32 3.23 11.70
N GLN A 60 -2.52 3.81 11.87
CA GLN A 60 -2.71 5.26 12.06
C GLN A 60 -1.80 5.92 13.12
N SER A 61 -1.45 5.18 14.19
CA SER A 61 -0.71 5.74 15.34
C SER A 61 0.80 5.49 15.31
N PHE A 62 1.35 4.94 14.22
CA PHE A 62 2.74 4.48 14.19
C PHE A 62 3.65 5.47 13.44
N ALA A 63 4.84 5.72 13.99
CA ALA A 63 5.88 6.54 13.37
C ALA A 63 6.74 5.77 12.33
N ILE A 64 6.55 4.45 12.24
CA ILE A 64 7.27 3.54 11.33
C ILE A 64 6.28 2.55 10.70
N PRO A 65 6.58 1.99 9.51
CA PRO A 65 5.72 0.97 8.94
C PRO A 65 5.74 -0.28 9.81
N MET A 66 4.56 -0.87 10.04
CA MET A 66 4.45 -2.14 10.74
C MET A 66 5.04 -3.28 9.90
N ALA A 67 4.89 -3.20 8.58
CA ALA A 67 5.46 -4.15 7.64
C ALA A 67 5.82 -3.48 6.32
N THR A 68 6.88 -3.96 5.70
CA THR A 68 7.35 -3.50 4.38
C THR A 68 7.60 -4.72 3.50
N TYR A 69 7.00 -4.71 2.30
CA TYR A 69 7.07 -5.79 1.33
C TYR A 69 7.76 -5.29 0.07
N ASP A 70 8.80 -5.99 -0.38
CA ASP A 70 9.46 -5.75 -1.66
C ASP A 70 8.69 -6.48 -2.75
N LEU A 71 7.94 -5.74 -3.57
CA LEU A 71 7.05 -6.31 -4.59
C LEU A 71 7.82 -6.94 -5.76
N GLY A 72 9.14 -6.73 -5.86
CA GLY A 72 10.00 -7.48 -6.77
C GLY A 72 10.38 -8.87 -6.25
N LYS A 73 10.17 -9.14 -4.95
CA LYS A 73 10.53 -10.40 -4.28
C LYS A 73 9.33 -11.16 -3.74
N GLN A 74 8.24 -10.47 -3.47
CA GLN A 74 7.05 -11.00 -2.81
C GLN A 74 5.81 -10.66 -3.65
N PRO A 75 4.88 -11.62 -3.82
CA PRO A 75 3.65 -11.34 -4.54
C PRO A 75 2.76 -10.38 -3.73
N LEU A 76 2.00 -9.55 -4.44
CA LEU A 76 1.04 -8.61 -3.84
C LEU A 76 -0.01 -9.30 -2.95
N SER A 77 -0.33 -10.56 -3.24
CA SER A 77 -1.30 -11.33 -2.45
C SER A 77 -0.91 -11.43 -0.98
N THR A 78 0.38 -11.45 -0.64
CA THR A 78 0.86 -11.53 0.75
C THR A 78 0.49 -10.30 1.58
N PRO A 79 0.87 -9.06 1.22
CA PRO A 79 0.45 -7.89 1.97
C PRO A 79 -1.07 -7.69 2.00
N LEU A 80 -1.78 -7.99 0.91
CA LEU A 80 -3.24 -7.85 0.86
C LEU A 80 -3.96 -8.89 1.74
N ALA A 81 -3.43 -10.10 1.86
CA ALA A 81 -3.94 -11.10 2.80
C ALA A 81 -3.83 -10.59 4.25
N LEU A 82 -2.71 -9.96 4.62
CA LEU A 82 -2.56 -9.37 5.95
C LEU A 82 -3.59 -8.26 6.20
N VAL A 83 -3.79 -7.36 5.23
CA VAL A 83 -4.83 -6.33 5.33
C VAL A 83 -6.21 -6.97 5.51
N ASN A 84 -6.53 -8.02 4.76
CA ASN A 84 -7.81 -8.72 4.90
C ASN A 84 -7.97 -9.39 6.28
N ILE A 85 -6.90 -9.90 6.88
CA ILE A 85 -6.92 -10.42 8.26
C ILE A 85 -7.23 -9.29 9.24
N LEU A 86 -6.53 -8.16 9.14
CA LEU A 86 -6.76 -6.99 10.01
C LEU A 86 -8.18 -6.41 9.89
N ARG A 87 -8.81 -6.58 8.72
CA ARG A 87 -10.20 -6.15 8.48
C ARG A 87 -11.25 -7.09 9.06
N ARG A 88 -10.94 -8.39 9.14
CA ARG A 88 -11.87 -9.44 9.62
C ARG A 88 -11.80 -9.66 11.12
N THR A 89 -10.62 -9.46 11.68
CA THR A 89 -10.37 -9.65 13.12
C THR A 89 -10.96 -8.50 13.86
#